data_AF-C3Z023-F1
#
_entry.id   AF-C3Z023-F1
#
_cell.length_a   1.000
_cell.length_b   1.000
_cell.length_c   1.000
_cell.angle_alpha   90.00
_cell.angle_beta   90.00
_cell.angle_gamma   90.00
#
_symmetry.space_group_name_H-M   'P 1'
#
loop_
_entity.id
_entity.type
_entity.pdbx_description
1 polymer ?
#
loop_
_entity_poly.entity_id
_entity_poly.type
_entity_poly.pdbx_seq_one_letter_code
_entity_poly.pdbx_strand_id
1 'polypeptide(L)'
;MCGECGFRTARKSDLPRHMKTHTGEKPFKCDQCDFIAATKYSVDNHIAAKHSDMKPYICVECGYRAFQKATLTRHMRTHTGEKPYKCDQCDYSVAQKVTLAIHMAAKHDGEKPFMCEKCGFRTARKSNLTGHMKIHTGE
;
A
#
# COMPACT_ATOMS: atom_id res chain seq x y z
N MET A 1 -10.13 -6.20 -23.66
CA MET A 1 -10.96 -6.44 -22.46
C MET A 1 -10.56 -7.80 -21.92
N CYS A 2 -10.54 -7.99 -20.61
CA CYS A 2 -10.34 -9.31 -20.01
C CYS A 2 -11.62 -10.14 -20.14
N GLY A 3 -11.50 -11.44 -20.44
CA GLY A 3 -12.63 -12.35 -20.52
C GLY A 3 -13.06 -12.95 -19.18
N GLU A 4 -12.20 -12.88 -18.16
CA GLU A 4 -12.42 -13.50 -16.84
C GLU A 4 -12.91 -12.49 -15.79
N CYS A 5 -12.77 -11.19 -16.06
CA CYS A 5 -13.21 -10.14 -15.15
C CYS A 5 -13.53 -8.84 -15.91
N GLY A 6 -14.08 -7.85 -15.21
CA GLY A 6 -14.43 -6.55 -15.78
C GLY A 6 -13.25 -5.65 -16.21
N PHE A 7 -11.99 -6.15 -16.20
CA PHE A 7 -10.83 -5.35 -16.51
C PHE A 7 -10.78 -4.92 -17.99
N ARG A 8 -10.53 -3.62 -18.20
CA ARG A 8 -10.40 -2.99 -19.52
C ARG A 8 -9.08 -2.23 -19.57
N THR A 9 -8.38 -2.35 -20.68
CA THR A 9 -7.17 -1.56 -20.96
C THR A 9 -7.23 -1.01 -22.39
N ALA A 10 -6.72 0.21 -22.55
CA ALA A 10 -6.55 0.85 -23.84
C ALA A 10 -5.31 0.32 -24.60
N ARG A 11 -4.31 -0.23 -23.90
CA ARG A 11 -3.07 -0.73 -24.51
C ARG A 11 -3.10 -2.26 -24.59
N LYS A 12 -2.88 -2.79 -25.79
CA LYS A 12 -2.84 -4.25 -26.03
C LYS A 12 -1.80 -4.96 -25.15
N SER A 13 -0.65 -4.34 -24.88
CA SER A 13 0.43 -4.88 -24.03
C SER A 13 0.02 -5.14 -22.58
N ASP A 14 -1.01 -4.45 -22.10
CA ASP A 14 -1.42 -4.52 -20.69
C ASP A 14 -2.35 -5.70 -20.42
N LEU A 15 -3.04 -6.22 -21.45
CA LEU A 15 -3.95 -7.34 -21.29
C LEU A 15 -3.20 -8.63 -20.92
N PRO A 16 -2.12 -9.05 -21.63
CA PRO A 16 -1.33 -10.21 -21.22
C PRO A 16 -0.73 -10.06 -19.82
N ARG A 17 -0.28 -8.86 -19.46
CA ARG A 17 0.21 -8.56 -18.11
C ARG A 17 -0.88 -8.73 -17.06
N HIS A 18 -2.09 -8.26 -17.36
CA HIS A 18 -3.24 -8.42 -16.49
C HIS A 18 -3.63 -9.90 -16.33
N MET A 19 -3.58 -10.72 -17.38
CA MET A 19 -3.93 -12.15 -17.27
C MET A 19 -3.09 -12.89 -16.22
N LYS A 20 -1.85 -12.45 -15.95
CA LYS A 20 -1.00 -13.00 -14.88
C LYS A 20 -1.59 -12.85 -13.48
N THR A 21 -2.54 -11.94 -13.28
CA THR A 21 -3.22 -11.80 -11.97
C THR A 21 -4.21 -12.93 -11.70
N HIS A 22 -4.73 -13.57 -12.75
CA HIS A 22 -5.65 -14.71 -12.62
C HIS A 22 -4.88 -16.02 -12.48
N THR A 23 -3.80 -16.18 -13.24
CA THR A 23 -2.97 -17.40 -13.20
C THR A 23 -2.03 -17.45 -11.99
N GLY A 24 -1.80 -16.31 -11.33
CA GLY A 24 -0.82 -16.20 -10.24
C GLY A 24 0.64 -16.30 -10.71
N GLU A 25 0.88 -16.32 -12.02
CA GLU A 25 2.21 -16.49 -12.60
C GLU A 25 3.13 -15.30 -12.26
N LYS A 26 4.22 -15.58 -11.52
CA LYS A 26 5.23 -14.59 -11.13
C LYS A 26 6.60 -15.01 -11.66
N PRO A 27 6.84 -14.90 -12.98
CA PRO A 27 8.03 -15.45 -13.61
C PRO A 27 9.30 -14.65 -13.31
N PHE A 28 9.17 -13.40 -12.84
CA PHE A 28 10.33 -12.55 -12.54
C PHE A 28 10.70 -12.72 -11.06
N LYS A 29 11.96 -13.08 -10.80
CA LYS A 29 12.50 -13.30 -9.47
C LYS A 29 13.58 -12.25 -9.19
N CYS A 30 13.65 -11.78 -7.94
CA CYS A 30 14.80 -11.05 -7.43
C CYS A 30 15.98 -12.02 -7.28
N ASP A 31 17.19 -11.56 -7.58
CA ASP A 31 18.43 -12.33 -7.41
C ASP A 31 19.01 -12.23 -6.00
N GLN A 32 18.53 -11.26 -5.21
CA GLN A 32 19.05 -10.93 -3.88
C GLN A 32 18.12 -11.33 -2.74
N CYS A 33 16.89 -11.77 -3.03
CA CYS A 33 15.97 -12.34 -2.05
C CYS A 33 14.86 -13.15 -2.74
N ASP A 34 13.99 -13.78 -1.95
CA ASP A 34 12.88 -14.63 -2.45
C ASP A 34 11.70 -13.84 -3.07
N PHE A 35 11.87 -12.54 -3.32
CA PHE A 35 10.82 -11.72 -3.91
C PHE A 35 10.56 -12.12 -5.37
N ILE A 36 9.29 -12.36 -5.69
CA ILE A 36 8.82 -12.71 -7.03
C ILE A 36 7.69 -11.78 -7.48
N ALA A 37 7.66 -11.44 -8.77
CA ALA A 37 6.63 -10.59 -9.34
C ALA A 37 6.18 -11.02 -10.74
N ALA A 38 4.97 -10.59 -11.10
CA ALA A 38 4.37 -10.84 -12.41
C ALA A 38 5.03 -10.05 -13.54
N THR A 39 5.80 -9.00 -13.21
CA THR A 39 6.40 -8.08 -14.18
C THR A 39 7.85 -7.75 -13.82
N LYS A 40 8.69 -7.56 -14.84
CA LYS A 40 10.08 -7.12 -14.68
C LYS A 40 10.18 -5.77 -13.97
N TYR A 41 9.36 -4.81 -14.36
CA TYR A 41 9.28 -3.49 -13.73
C TYR A 41 9.04 -3.55 -12.21
N SER A 42 8.24 -4.52 -11.73
CA SER A 42 8.03 -4.71 -10.30
C SER A 42 9.28 -5.22 -9.58
N VAL A 43 10.07 -6.10 -10.21
CA VAL A 43 11.34 -6.58 -9.66
C VAL A 43 12.40 -5.48 -9.68
N ASP A 44 12.54 -4.74 -10.79
CA ASP A 44 13.50 -3.63 -10.89
C ASP A 44 13.25 -2.58 -9.80
N ASN A 45 11.97 -2.21 -9.59
CA ASN A 45 11.58 -1.31 -8.51
C ASN A 45 11.84 -1.89 -7.12
N HIS A 46 11.63 -3.18 -6.94
CA HIS A 46 11.90 -3.85 -5.68
C HIS A 46 13.40 -3.82 -5.37
N ILE A 47 14.25 -4.18 -6.34
CA ILE A 47 15.70 -4.16 -6.21
C ILE A 47 16.15 -2.76 -5.84
N ALA A 48 15.73 -1.75 -6.59
CA ALA A 48 16.19 -0.41 -6.32
C ALA A 48 15.60 0.20 -5.02
N ALA A 49 14.50 -0.32 -4.49
CA ALA A 49 13.94 0.10 -3.20
C ALA A 49 14.51 -0.63 -1.98
N LYS A 50 14.98 -1.88 -2.13
CA LYS A 50 15.34 -2.79 -1.02
C LYS A 50 16.79 -3.23 -1.02
N HIS A 51 17.41 -3.26 -2.18
CA HIS A 51 18.75 -3.77 -2.41
C HIS A 51 19.71 -2.69 -2.94
N SER A 52 19.21 -1.47 -3.20
CA SER A 52 20.01 -0.32 -3.60
C SER A 52 19.69 0.88 -2.71
N ASP A 53 20.71 1.71 -2.49
CA ASP A 53 20.55 3.04 -1.88
C ASP A 53 20.14 4.12 -2.90
N MET A 54 19.86 3.74 -4.14
CA MET A 54 19.43 4.65 -5.19
C MET A 54 18.00 5.14 -4.92
N LYS A 55 17.87 6.24 -4.18
CA LYS A 55 16.60 6.97 -3.97
C LYS A 55 16.68 8.32 -4.70
N PRO A 56 16.39 8.35 -6.01
CA PRO A 56 16.69 9.52 -6.85
C PRO A 56 15.79 10.73 -6.56
N TYR A 57 14.67 10.52 -5.88
CA TYR A 57 13.72 11.58 -5.58
C TYR A 57 13.98 12.13 -4.17
N ILE A 58 14.44 13.38 -4.09
CA ILE A 58 14.83 14.01 -2.83
C ILE A 58 13.87 15.16 -2.51
N CYS A 59 13.38 15.22 -1.28
CA CYS A 59 12.67 16.36 -0.73
C CYS A 59 13.67 17.46 -0.43
N VAL A 60 13.53 18.61 -1.08
CA VAL A 60 14.41 19.76 -0.88
C VAL A 60 14.21 20.43 0.47
N GLU A 61 13.06 20.24 1.12
CA GLU A 61 12.74 20.88 2.40
C GLU A 61 13.34 20.16 3.61
N CYS A 62 13.43 18.82 3.58
CA CYS A 62 13.92 18.03 4.72
C CYS A 62 14.95 16.95 4.36
N GLY A 63 15.36 16.87 3.10
CA GLY A 63 16.32 15.86 2.63
C GLY A 63 15.78 14.44 2.53
N TYR A 64 14.49 14.21 2.82
CA TYR A 64 13.85 12.89 2.71
C TYR A 64 14.02 12.32 1.30
N ARG A 65 14.45 11.05 1.21
CA ARG A 65 14.69 10.38 -0.06
C ARG A 65 13.65 9.30 -0.33
N ALA A 66 13.11 9.30 -1.54
CA ALA A 66 12.16 8.32 -2.03
C ALA A 66 12.70 7.61 -3.28
N PHE A 67 12.36 6.33 -3.38
CA PHE A 67 12.65 5.55 -4.57
C PHE A 67 11.72 5.88 -5.75
N GLN A 68 10.48 6.31 -5.46
CA GLN A 68 9.48 6.66 -6.48
C GLN A 68 9.02 8.12 -6.34
N LYS A 69 8.79 8.79 -7.48
CA LYS A 69 8.23 10.15 -7.52
C LYS A 69 6.91 10.25 -6.75
N ALA A 70 6.01 9.28 -6.92
CA ALA A 70 4.72 9.27 -6.23
C ALA A 70 4.86 9.24 -4.69
N THR A 71 5.88 8.54 -4.18
CA THR A 71 6.18 8.52 -2.75
C THR A 71 6.69 9.88 -2.27
N LEU A 72 7.55 10.55 -3.05
CA LEU A 72 7.99 11.91 -2.75
C LEU A 72 6.80 12.89 -2.78
N THR A 73 5.96 12.86 -3.82
CA THR A 73 4.77 13.73 -3.93
C THR A 73 3.83 13.55 -2.74
N ARG A 74 3.59 12.30 -2.31
CA ARG A 74 2.81 12.03 -1.11
C ARG A 74 3.49 12.55 0.16
N HIS A 75 4.81 12.44 0.24
CA HIS A 75 5.59 13.00 1.34
C HIS A 75 5.49 14.52 1.38
N MET A 76 5.50 15.24 0.25
CA MET A 76 5.35 16.71 0.23
C MET A 76 4.05 17.21 0.89
N ARG A 77 3.03 16.36 1.01
CA ARG A 77 1.81 16.68 1.76
C ARG A 77 2.03 16.85 3.26
N THR A 78 3.10 16.31 3.82
CA THR A 78 3.47 16.54 5.23
C THR A 78 3.99 17.95 5.48
N HIS A 79 4.54 18.58 4.45
CA HIS A 79 5.02 19.96 4.50
C HIS A 79 3.90 20.96 4.23
N THR A 80 3.15 20.72 3.15
CA THR A 80 2.07 21.63 2.71
C THR A 80 0.80 21.50 3.54
N GLY A 81 0.62 20.40 4.27
CA GLY A 81 -0.63 20.11 4.98
C GLY A 81 -1.79 19.72 4.05
N GLU A 82 -1.53 19.47 2.76
CA GLU A 82 -2.56 19.10 1.79
C GLU A 82 -3.29 17.80 2.21
N LYS A 83 -4.62 17.89 2.32
CA LYS A 83 -5.51 16.78 2.72
C LYS A 83 -6.59 16.56 1.65
N PRO A 84 -6.24 15.99 0.49
CA PRO A 84 -7.17 15.89 -0.64
C PRO A 84 -8.27 14.85 -0.43
N TYR A 85 -8.12 13.94 0.53
CA TYR A 85 -9.12 12.90 0.79
C TYR A 85 -10.00 13.32 1.97
N LYS A 86 -11.24 13.67 1.68
CA LYS A 86 -12.24 14.12 2.65
C LYS A 86 -13.20 12.98 2.99
N CYS A 87 -13.62 12.91 4.24
CA CYS A 87 -14.76 12.11 4.66
C CYS A 87 -16.05 12.79 4.16
N ASP A 88 -17.00 11.98 3.74
CA ASP A 88 -18.32 12.40 3.28
C ASP A 88 -19.36 12.43 4.43
N GLN A 89 -19.04 11.83 5.58
CA GLN A 89 -19.91 11.76 6.76
C GLN A 89 -19.50 12.70 7.91
N CYS A 90 -18.34 13.34 7.82
CA CYS A 90 -17.87 14.35 8.79
C CYS A 90 -16.80 15.26 8.19
N ASP A 91 -16.36 16.29 8.93
CA ASP A 91 -15.35 17.26 8.48
C ASP A 91 -13.92 16.72 8.42
N TYR A 92 -13.72 15.43 8.66
CA TYR A 92 -12.40 14.82 8.68
C TYR A 92 -11.76 14.77 7.27
N SER A 93 -10.49 15.18 7.17
CA SER A 93 -9.73 15.16 5.93
C SER A 93 -8.30 14.69 6.15
N VAL A 94 -7.73 13.92 5.21
CA VAL A 94 -6.39 13.33 5.31
C VAL A 94 -5.59 13.37 4.02
N ALA A 95 -4.26 13.26 4.17
CA ALA A 95 -3.31 13.28 3.07
C ALA A 95 -3.30 11.97 2.23
N GLN A 96 -3.82 10.86 2.76
CA GLN A 96 -3.76 9.54 2.12
C GLN A 96 -5.11 8.81 2.15
N LYS A 97 -5.46 8.21 1.00
CA LYS A 97 -6.70 7.44 0.82
C LYS A 97 -6.84 6.28 1.80
N VAL A 98 -5.74 5.54 2.06
CA VAL A 98 -5.74 4.41 3.00
C VAL A 98 -6.11 4.85 4.42
N THR A 99 -5.65 6.03 4.84
CA THR A 99 -5.99 6.58 6.15
C THR A 99 -7.46 6.98 6.22
N LEU A 100 -8.04 7.47 5.12
CA LEU A 100 -9.47 7.74 5.03
C LEU A 100 -10.29 6.45 5.13
N ALA A 101 -9.93 5.41 4.38
CA ALA A 101 -10.63 4.12 4.43
C ALA A 101 -10.63 3.52 5.85
N ILE A 102 -9.48 3.59 6.54
CA ILE A 102 -9.38 3.17 7.94
C ILE A 102 -10.25 4.03 8.86
N HIS A 103 -10.33 5.34 8.60
CA HIS A 103 -11.20 6.24 9.35
C HIS A 103 -12.68 5.86 9.16
N MET A 104 -13.13 5.62 7.92
CA MET A 104 -14.50 5.18 7.62
C MET A 104 -14.84 3.89 8.37
N ALA A 105 -14.02 2.86 8.22
CA ALA A 105 -14.20 1.58 8.92
C ALA A 105 -14.27 1.76 10.45
N ALA A 106 -13.41 2.60 11.02
CA ALA A 106 -13.32 2.79 12.47
C ALA A 106 -14.43 3.66 13.07
N LYS A 107 -14.98 4.62 12.32
CA LYS A 107 -15.84 5.70 12.85
C LYS A 107 -17.26 5.69 12.32
N HIS A 108 -17.46 5.17 11.12
CA HIS A 108 -18.75 5.25 10.42
C HIS A 108 -19.34 3.86 10.20
N ASP A 109 -18.55 2.92 9.70
CA ASP A 109 -19.08 1.62 9.26
C ASP A 109 -19.05 0.57 10.38
N GLY A 110 -18.29 0.81 11.46
CA GLY A 110 -18.08 -0.16 12.54
C GLY A 110 -17.26 -1.38 12.11
N GLU A 111 -16.72 -1.39 10.88
CA GLU A 111 -15.90 -2.47 10.34
C GLU A 111 -14.58 -2.61 11.10
N LYS A 112 -14.38 -3.80 11.69
CA LYS A 112 -13.17 -4.17 12.41
C LYS A 112 -12.61 -5.49 11.85
N PRO A 113 -11.98 -5.44 10.66
CA PRO A 113 -11.55 -6.64 9.95
C PRO A 113 -10.43 -7.40 10.67
N PHE A 114 -9.69 -6.76 11.58
CA PHE A 114 -8.60 -7.40 12.29
C PHE A 114 -9.08 -7.92 13.64
N MET A 115 -9.07 -9.24 13.82
CA MET A 115 -9.46 -9.93 15.05
C MET A 115 -8.25 -10.58 15.72
N CYS A 116 -8.23 -10.55 17.05
CA CYS A 116 -7.35 -11.35 17.88
C CYS A 116 -7.98 -12.72 18.10
N GLU A 117 -7.37 -13.77 17.57
CA GLU A 117 -7.86 -15.15 17.73
C GLU A 117 -7.82 -15.65 19.19
N LYS A 118 -6.97 -15.06 20.04
CA LYS A 118 -6.84 -15.48 21.44
C LYS A 118 -7.98 -14.99 22.34
N CYS A 119 -8.52 -13.80 22.09
CA CYS A 119 -9.49 -13.17 22.99
C CYS A 119 -10.66 -12.47 22.27
N GLY A 120 -10.77 -12.60 20.95
CA GLY A 120 -11.83 -12.01 20.14
C GLY A 120 -11.78 -10.48 19.98
N PHE A 121 -10.74 -9.81 20.49
CA PHE A 121 -10.58 -8.35 20.34
C PHE A 121 -10.55 -7.96 18.85
N ARG A 122 -11.36 -6.98 18.44
CA ARG A 122 -11.41 -6.52 17.04
C ARG A 122 -10.98 -5.06 16.90
N THR A 123 -10.31 -4.75 15.79
CA THR A 123 -9.87 -3.39 15.47
C THR A 123 -9.89 -3.10 13.97
N ALA A 124 -9.98 -1.81 13.62
CA ALA A 124 -9.94 -1.33 12.24
C ALA A 124 -8.51 -1.20 11.68
N ARG A 125 -7.47 -1.27 12.54
CA ARG A 125 -6.06 -1.12 12.15
C ARG A 125 -5.23 -2.33 12.53
N LYS A 126 -4.51 -2.91 11.57
CA LYS A 126 -3.59 -4.03 11.82
C LYS A 126 -2.53 -3.71 12.88
N SER A 127 -1.98 -2.50 12.89
CA SER A 127 -0.99 -2.07 13.88
C SER A 127 -1.52 -2.15 15.31
N ASN A 128 -2.81 -1.85 15.51
CA ASN A 128 -3.45 -1.93 16.81
C ASN A 128 -3.62 -3.40 17.23
N LEU A 129 -3.90 -4.30 16.29
CA LEU A 129 -3.92 -5.74 16.56
C LEU A 129 -2.52 -6.22 16.92
N THR A 130 -1.48 -5.88 16.15
CA THR A 130 -0.10 -6.25 16.45
C THR A 130 0.34 -5.75 17.82
N GLY A 131 0.02 -4.50 18.18
CA GLY A 131 0.29 -3.96 19.52
C GLY A 131 -0.50 -4.71 20.61
N HIS A 132 -1.78 -5.00 20.37
CA HIS A 132 -2.61 -5.80 21.28
C HIS A 132 -2.06 -7.21 21.50
N MET A 133 -1.50 -7.85 20.48
CA MET A 133 -0.95 -9.21 20.59
C MET A 133 0.17 -9.31 21.63
N LYS A 134 0.89 -8.21 21.91
CA LYS A 134 1.96 -8.16 22.91
C LYS A 134 1.48 -8.47 24.33
N ILE A 135 0.23 -8.08 24.65
CA ILE A 135 -0.43 -8.38 25.93
C ILE A 135 -0.52 -9.90 26.16
N HIS A 136 -0.64 -10.68 25.08
CA HIS A 136 -0.74 -12.15 25.16
C HIS A 136 0.61 -12.87 25.10
N THR A 137 1.68 -12.17 24.74
CA THR A 137 3.04 -12.73 24.70
C THR A 137 3.87 -12.29 25.90
N GLY A 138 3.36 -11.36 26.71
CA GLY A 138 4.08 -10.82 27.88
C GLY A 138 5.22 -9.87 27.50
N GLU A 139 5.20 -9.32 26.28
CA GLU A 139 6.14 -8.29 25.78
C GLU A 139 5.53 -6.88 25.78
#